data_AF-O42398-F1
#
_entry.id   AF-O42398-F1
#
_cell.length_a   1.000
_cell.length_b   1.000
_cell.length_c   1.000
_cell.angle_alpha   90.00
_cell.angle_beta   90.00
_cell.angle_gamma   90.00
#
_symmetry.space_group_name_H-M   'P 1'
#
loop_
_entity.id
_entity.type
_entity.pdbx_description
1 polymer ?
#
loop_
_entity_poly.entity_id
_entity_poly.type
_entity_poly.pdbx_seq_one_letter_code
_entity_poly.pdbx_strand_id
1 'polypeptide(L)'
;VGFVIVTFQEQGESEYKNCELDKNQRQCVQYALKARPLRRYIPKNPYQYQIWYVVTSSYFEYLMFFLIMLNTICLGMQHYNQSAEMNHVSDILNVAFTVLFTLEMILKLMAFKAKGYFGDPWNVFDFLIVIGSIIDVILSEIDDPDDNSRVSITFFRLFRVMRLVKLLSRGEGVRTLLWTFIKSFQALPYVALLIVMLFFIYAVIGMQMFGKIAMVDGTQINRNNNFQTFPQAVLLLFRCATGEAWQEILLDCSYGKRCDPESDYAEGEEYTCGTGFAYFY
;
A
#
# COMPACT_ATOMS: atom_id res chain seq x y z
N VAL A 1 -4.59 26.92 -6.23
CA VAL A 1 -5.13 26.17 -5.06
C VAL A 1 -6.20 26.95 -4.33
N GLY A 2 -5.90 28.16 -3.78
CA GLY A 2 -6.87 28.95 -3.02
C GLY A 2 -8.19 29.21 -3.76
N PHE A 3 -8.15 29.64 -5.02
CA PHE A 3 -9.34 29.83 -5.85
C PHE A 3 -10.20 28.55 -5.93
N VAL A 4 -9.59 27.40 -6.24
CA VAL A 4 -10.29 26.11 -6.32
C VAL A 4 -10.97 25.78 -4.99
N ILE A 5 -10.28 25.94 -3.86
CA ILE A 5 -10.87 25.67 -2.55
C ILE A 5 -12.09 26.56 -2.31
N VAL A 6 -11.98 27.86 -2.59
CA VAL A 6 -13.09 28.81 -2.43
C VAL A 6 -14.25 28.45 -3.35
N THR A 7 -14.01 28.17 -4.63
CA THR A 7 -15.07 27.81 -5.58
C THR A 7 -15.78 26.51 -5.20
N PHE A 8 -15.03 25.49 -4.75
CA PHE A 8 -15.64 24.23 -4.29
C PHE A 8 -16.41 24.40 -2.99
N GLN A 9 -15.96 25.27 -2.08
CA GLN A 9 -16.70 25.61 -0.87
C GLN A 9 -18.00 26.35 -1.21
N GLU A 10 -17.94 27.36 -2.07
CA GLU A 10 -19.12 28.11 -2.52
C GLU A 10 -20.16 27.22 -3.21
N GLN A 11 -19.72 26.30 -4.08
CA GLN A 11 -20.61 25.32 -4.71
C GLN A 11 -21.29 24.43 -3.65
N GLY A 12 -20.52 23.91 -2.70
CA GLY A 12 -21.05 23.08 -1.63
C GLY A 12 -22.01 23.82 -0.70
N GLU A 13 -21.80 25.11 -0.44
CA GLU A 13 -22.69 25.92 0.39
C GLU A 13 -23.94 26.42 -0.36
N SER A 14 -23.84 26.61 -1.67
CA SER A 14 -24.95 27.10 -2.51
C SER A 14 -26.17 26.17 -2.47
N GLU A 15 -25.94 24.85 -2.36
CA GLU A 15 -27.00 23.85 -2.25
C GLU A 15 -27.79 23.94 -0.94
N TYR A 16 -27.24 24.58 0.09
CA TYR A 16 -27.85 24.62 1.42
C TYR A 16 -28.53 25.95 1.77
N LYS A 17 -28.36 27.01 0.97
CA LYS A 17 -28.80 28.37 1.32
C LYS A 17 -30.31 28.53 1.56
N ASN A 18 -31.16 27.60 1.11
CA ASN A 18 -32.62 27.75 1.14
C ASN A 18 -33.36 26.76 2.06
N CYS A 19 -32.68 26.11 3.01
CA CYS A 19 -33.34 25.15 3.90
C CYS A 19 -33.25 25.57 5.37
N GLU A 20 -34.27 25.20 6.13
CA GLU A 20 -34.36 25.49 7.58
C GLU A 20 -33.25 24.82 8.40
N LEU A 21 -32.73 23.69 7.91
CA LEU A 21 -31.70 22.89 8.59
C LEU A 21 -30.30 23.18 8.04
N ASP A 22 -29.40 23.55 8.94
CA ASP A 22 -27.97 23.69 8.64
C ASP A 22 -27.31 22.32 8.36
N LYS A 23 -26.05 22.35 7.90
CA LYS A 23 -25.29 21.13 7.56
C LYS A 23 -25.11 20.18 8.75
N ASN A 24 -24.86 20.72 9.95
CA ASN A 24 -24.59 19.94 11.16
C ASN A 24 -25.85 19.23 11.65
N GLN A 25 -26.98 19.93 11.64
CA GLN A 25 -28.30 19.41 11.98
C GLN A 25 -28.69 18.28 11.02
N ARG A 26 -28.48 18.44 9.71
CA ARG A 26 -28.75 17.36 8.74
C ARG A 26 -27.90 16.13 8.98
N GLN A 27 -26.60 16.29 9.25
CA GLN A 27 -25.72 15.16 9.55
C GLN A 27 -26.20 14.41 10.80
N CYS A 28 -26.60 15.13 11.84
CA CYS A 28 -27.14 14.57 13.07
C CYS A 28 -28.47 13.82 12.82
N VAL A 29 -29.43 14.45 12.14
CA VAL A 29 -30.74 13.84 11.81
C VAL A 29 -30.56 12.61 10.93
N GLN A 30 -29.69 12.68 9.91
CA GLN A 30 -29.39 11.55 9.05
C GLN A 30 -28.78 10.38 9.84
N TYR A 31 -27.86 10.66 10.76
CA TYR A 31 -27.28 9.64 11.62
C TYR A 31 -28.35 8.99 12.51
N ALA A 32 -29.18 9.80 13.17
CA ALA A 32 -30.25 9.30 14.04
C ALA A 32 -31.25 8.40 13.29
N LEU A 33 -31.63 8.76 12.05
CA LEU A 33 -32.57 7.99 11.24
C LEU A 33 -31.96 6.71 10.65
N LYS A 34 -30.66 6.70 10.31
CA LYS A 34 -30.01 5.57 9.61
C LYS A 34 -29.22 4.65 10.53
N ALA A 35 -28.98 5.03 11.78
CA ALA A 35 -28.22 4.24 12.74
C ALA A 35 -28.87 2.87 12.96
N ARG A 36 -28.02 1.83 13.00
CA ARG A 36 -28.41 0.45 13.31
C ARG A 36 -27.62 -0.02 14.53
N PRO A 37 -28.20 -0.91 15.36
CA PRO A 37 -27.48 -1.43 16.52
C PRO A 37 -26.22 -2.19 16.08
N LEU A 38 -25.12 -1.97 16.80
CA LEU A 38 -23.87 -2.69 16.59
C LEU A 38 -23.95 -4.09 17.19
N ARG A 39 -23.30 -5.06 16.53
CA ARG A 39 -23.22 -6.44 17.03
C ARG A 39 -22.15 -6.54 18.10
N ARG A 40 -22.54 -6.72 19.37
CA ARG A 40 -21.63 -7.09 20.46
C ARG A 40 -21.85 -8.56 20.82
N TYR A 41 -20.87 -9.41 20.55
CA TYR A 41 -20.95 -10.84 20.88
C TYR A 41 -20.57 -11.05 22.35
N ILE A 42 -21.51 -11.52 23.17
CA ILE A 42 -21.29 -11.90 24.56
C ILE A 42 -21.59 -13.40 24.69
N PRO A 43 -20.62 -14.24 25.08
CA PRO A 43 -20.83 -15.67 25.20
C PRO A 43 -21.70 -16.01 26.43
N LYS A 44 -22.49 -17.09 26.33
CA LYS A 44 -23.36 -17.57 27.42
C LYS A 44 -22.67 -18.56 28.38
N ASN A 45 -21.72 -19.35 27.87
CA ASN A 45 -21.07 -20.41 28.66
C ASN A 45 -20.05 -19.79 29.64
N PRO A 46 -20.00 -20.21 30.91
CA PRO A 46 -19.15 -19.59 31.93
C PRO A 46 -17.65 -19.71 31.60
N TYR A 47 -17.21 -20.89 31.14
CA TYR A 47 -15.81 -21.10 30.71
C TYR A 47 -15.42 -20.19 29.54
N GLN A 48 -16.31 -20.04 28.55
CA GLN A 48 -16.09 -19.14 27.41
C GLN A 48 -16.13 -17.68 27.84
N TYR A 49 -17.01 -17.32 28.79
CA TYR A 49 -17.12 -15.98 29.35
C TYR A 49 -15.87 -15.56 30.12
N GLN A 50 -15.23 -16.47 30.86
CA GLN A 50 -13.94 -16.20 31.52
C GLN A 50 -12.87 -15.80 30.50
N ILE A 51 -12.73 -16.57 29.40
CA ILE A 51 -11.76 -16.25 28.33
C ILE A 51 -12.13 -14.91 27.66
N TRP A 52 -13.41 -14.71 27.35
CA TRP A 52 -13.90 -13.46 26.76
C TRP A 52 -13.66 -12.24 27.65
N TYR A 53 -13.80 -12.39 28.96
CA TYR A 53 -13.53 -11.33 29.93
C TYR A 53 -12.04 -10.95 29.93
N VAL A 54 -11.14 -11.93 29.87
CA VAL A 54 -9.69 -11.70 29.76
C VAL A 54 -9.35 -11.02 28.43
N VAL A 55 -9.80 -11.56 27.30
CA VAL A 55 -9.50 -11.04 25.96
C VAL A 55 -10.04 -9.62 25.74
N THR A 56 -11.18 -9.29 26.36
CA THR A 56 -11.80 -7.95 26.26
C THR A 56 -11.29 -6.99 27.34
N SER A 57 -10.41 -7.43 28.25
CA SER A 57 -9.87 -6.57 29.30
C SER A 57 -8.82 -5.60 28.75
N SER A 58 -8.81 -4.37 29.27
CA SER A 58 -7.81 -3.36 28.87
C SER A 58 -6.37 -3.83 29.13
N TYR A 59 -6.14 -4.67 30.15
CA TYR A 59 -4.82 -5.25 30.42
C TYR A 59 -4.32 -6.11 29.26
N PHE A 60 -5.18 -6.95 28.69
CA PHE A 60 -4.83 -7.76 27.52
C PHE A 60 -4.52 -6.87 26.30
N GLU A 61 -5.29 -5.79 26.12
CA GLU A 61 -5.04 -4.84 25.04
C GLU A 61 -3.69 -4.13 25.16
N TYR A 62 -3.34 -3.65 26.37
CA TYR A 62 -2.04 -3.02 26.63
C TYR A 62 -0.87 -4.01 26.51
N LEU A 63 -1.06 -5.26 26.94
CA LEU A 63 -0.06 -6.32 26.76
C LEU A 63 0.22 -6.56 25.28
N MET A 64 -0.82 -6.74 24.46
CA MET A 64 -0.65 -6.95 23.03
C MET A 64 0.00 -5.75 22.35
N PHE A 65 -0.38 -4.53 22.75
CA PHE A 65 0.26 -3.31 22.25
C PHE A 65 1.75 -3.26 22.61
N PHE A 66 2.11 -3.59 23.85
CA PHE A 66 3.50 -3.67 24.30
C PHE A 66 4.31 -4.71 23.50
N LEU A 67 3.73 -5.91 23.26
CA LEU A 67 4.39 -6.95 22.46
C LEU A 67 4.61 -6.52 21.01
N ILE A 68 3.65 -5.81 20.40
CA ILE A 68 3.84 -5.25 19.05
C ILE A 68 4.97 -4.22 19.06
N MET A 69 5.01 -3.31 20.04
CA MET A 69 6.08 -2.32 20.15
C MET A 69 7.46 -2.96 20.33
N LEU A 70 7.56 -4.02 21.16
CA LEU A 70 8.81 -4.76 21.35
C LEU A 70 9.23 -5.44 20.04
N ASN A 71 8.28 -6.05 19.30
CA ASN A 71 8.56 -6.66 18.00
C ASN A 71 9.05 -5.63 16.97
N THR A 72 8.46 -4.43 16.95
CA THR A 72 8.93 -3.31 16.10
C THR A 72 10.39 -2.97 16.37
N ILE A 73 10.77 -2.87 17.65
CA ILE A 73 12.15 -2.55 18.05
C ILE A 73 13.08 -3.68 17.59
N CYS A 74 12.70 -4.94 17.80
CA CYS A 74 13.50 -6.09 17.34
C CYS A 74 13.73 -6.08 15.82
N LEU A 75 12.70 -5.76 15.03
CA LEU A 75 12.85 -5.62 13.57
C LEU A 75 13.76 -4.45 13.20
N GLY A 76 13.67 -3.32 13.90
CA GLY A 76 14.50 -2.13 13.66
C GLY A 76 15.98 -2.27 14.06
N MET A 77 16.34 -3.30 14.84
CA MET A 77 17.72 -3.56 15.26
C MET A 77 18.55 -4.34 14.22
N GLN A 78 17.92 -4.93 13.20
CA GLN A 78 18.63 -5.68 12.15
C GLN A 78 19.44 -4.72 11.26
N HIS A 79 20.69 -5.09 10.97
CA HIS A 79 21.58 -4.28 10.11
C HIS A 79 22.49 -5.14 9.22
N TYR A 80 23.00 -4.53 8.15
CA TYR A 80 23.92 -5.19 7.22
C TYR A 80 25.26 -5.50 7.92
N ASN A 81 25.82 -6.69 7.67
CA ASN A 81 27.04 -7.22 8.32
C ASN A 81 26.95 -7.39 9.85
N GLN A 82 25.78 -7.76 10.38
CA GLN A 82 25.64 -8.13 11.79
C GLN A 82 26.29 -9.47 12.15
N SER A 83 26.60 -9.66 13.44
CA SER A 83 27.19 -10.91 13.93
C SER A 83 26.23 -12.10 13.79
N ALA A 84 26.78 -13.31 13.67
CA ALA A 84 25.98 -14.55 13.62
C ALA A 84 25.09 -14.69 14.88
N GLU A 85 25.60 -14.28 16.04
CA GLU A 85 24.84 -14.23 17.29
C GLU A 85 23.60 -13.32 17.19
N MET A 86 23.73 -12.15 16.57
CA MET A 86 22.61 -11.22 16.38
C MET A 86 21.55 -11.80 15.43
N ASN A 87 21.96 -12.50 14.36
CA ASN A 87 21.04 -13.21 13.48
C ASN A 87 20.23 -14.26 14.26
N HIS A 88 20.93 -15.12 15.02
CA HIS A 88 20.31 -16.19 15.79
C HIS A 88 19.35 -15.66 16.86
N VAL A 89 19.72 -14.59 17.57
CA VAL A 89 18.82 -13.91 18.51
C VAL A 89 17.58 -13.36 17.80
N SER A 90 17.73 -12.77 16.61
CA SER A 90 16.61 -12.23 15.83
C SER A 90 15.63 -13.32 15.41
N ASP A 91 16.13 -14.49 15.00
CA ASP A 91 15.29 -15.63 14.62
C ASP A 91 14.56 -16.23 15.82
N ILE A 92 15.24 -16.42 16.96
CA ILE A 92 14.60 -16.85 18.21
C ILE A 92 13.47 -15.89 18.60
N LEU A 93 13.72 -14.58 18.56
CA LEU A 93 12.72 -13.58 18.89
C LEU A 93 11.55 -13.63 17.91
N ASN A 94 11.80 -13.80 16.61
CA ASN A 94 10.74 -13.92 15.62
C ASN A 94 9.82 -15.12 15.89
N VAL A 95 10.40 -16.28 16.22
CA VAL A 95 9.62 -17.47 16.62
C VAL A 95 8.82 -17.18 17.89
N ALA A 96 9.46 -16.60 18.92
CA ALA A 96 8.80 -16.26 20.18
C ALA A 96 7.59 -15.32 19.97
N PHE A 97 7.74 -14.26 19.18
CA PHE A 97 6.62 -13.36 18.85
C PHE A 97 5.53 -14.05 18.05
N THR A 98 5.90 -14.93 17.11
CA THR A 98 4.94 -15.70 16.32
C THR A 98 4.09 -16.58 17.24
N VAL A 99 4.70 -17.24 18.21
CA VAL A 99 4.00 -18.04 19.22
C VAL A 99 3.07 -17.16 20.05
N LEU A 100 3.53 -16.01 20.56
CA LEU A 100 2.71 -15.09 21.36
C LEU A 100 1.48 -14.58 20.60
N PHE A 101 1.64 -14.15 19.35
CA PHE A 101 0.50 -13.71 18.53
C PHE A 101 -0.41 -14.87 18.10
N THR A 102 0.12 -16.08 17.97
CA THR A 102 -0.70 -17.27 17.72
C THR A 102 -1.56 -17.59 18.95
N LEU A 103 -1.00 -17.48 20.15
CA LEU A 103 -1.76 -17.64 21.40
C LEU A 103 -2.85 -16.57 21.54
N GLU A 104 -2.56 -15.31 21.21
CA GLU A 104 -3.57 -14.24 21.13
C GLU A 104 -4.74 -14.63 20.22
N MET A 105 -4.42 -15.07 19.00
CA MET A 105 -5.42 -15.51 18.02
C MET A 105 -6.27 -16.67 18.54
N ILE A 106 -5.65 -17.69 19.16
CA ILE A 106 -6.34 -18.84 19.73
C ILE A 106 -7.29 -18.41 20.85
N LEU A 107 -6.84 -17.54 21.77
CA LEU A 107 -7.68 -17.00 22.85
C LEU A 107 -8.88 -16.23 22.30
N LYS A 108 -8.67 -15.37 21.29
CA LYS A 108 -9.76 -14.64 20.61
C LYS A 108 -10.74 -15.58 19.91
N LEU A 109 -10.26 -16.60 19.20
CA LEU A 109 -11.12 -17.60 18.56
C LEU A 109 -11.97 -18.38 19.57
N MET A 110 -11.41 -18.75 20.72
CA MET A 110 -12.15 -19.39 21.81
C MET A 110 -13.18 -18.44 22.44
N ALA A 111 -12.84 -17.16 22.64
CA ALA A 111 -13.73 -16.16 23.22
C ALA A 111 -14.94 -15.85 22.32
N PHE A 112 -14.71 -15.56 21.03
CA PHE A 112 -15.75 -15.04 20.12
C PHE A 112 -16.43 -16.12 19.26
N LYS A 113 -15.89 -17.35 19.24
CA LYS A 113 -16.14 -18.37 18.22
C LYS A 113 -15.79 -17.87 16.80
N ALA A 114 -15.65 -18.77 15.84
CA ALA A 114 -15.35 -18.40 14.45
C ALA A 114 -16.30 -17.32 13.89
N LYS A 115 -17.62 -17.44 14.15
CA LYS A 115 -18.63 -16.48 13.68
C LYS A 115 -18.44 -15.06 14.25
N GLY A 116 -18.05 -14.94 15.52
CA GLY A 116 -17.80 -13.63 16.13
C GLY A 116 -16.44 -13.07 15.73
N TYR A 117 -15.42 -13.93 15.67
CA TYR A 117 -14.05 -13.55 15.32
C TYR A 117 -13.95 -13.02 13.88
N PHE A 118 -14.42 -13.78 12.88
CA PHE A 118 -14.40 -13.38 11.47
C PHE A 118 -15.44 -12.29 11.12
N GLY A 119 -16.24 -11.84 12.09
CA GLY A 119 -17.16 -10.72 11.91
C GLY A 119 -16.49 -9.36 11.99
N ASP A 120 -15.30 -9.27 12.59
CA ASP A 120 -14.50 -8.04 12.68
C ASP A 120 -13.38 -8.06 11.64
N PRO A 121 -13.35 -7.12 10.66
CA PRO A 121 -12.28 -7.04 9.66
C PRO A 121 -10.87 -7.00 10.25
N TRP A 122 -10.69 -6.43 11.45
CA TRP A 122 -9.37 -6.38 12.09
C TRP A 122 -8.91 -7.73 12.61
N ASN A 123 -9.83 -8.57 13.08
CA ASN A 123 -9.52 -9.96 13.46
C ASN A 123 -9.23 -10.82 12.22
N VAL A 124 -9.90 -10.58 11.09
CA VAL A 124 -9.56 -11.23 9.82
C VAL A 124 -8.13 -10.88 9.37
N PHE A 125 -7.75 -9.62 9.51
CA PHE A 125 -6.39 -9.16 9.19
C PHE A 125 -5.34 -9.75 10.14
N ASP A 126 -5.64 -9.78 11.44
CA ASP A 126 -4.82 -10.43 12.47
C ASP A 126 -4.58 -11.91 12.14
N PHE A 127 -5.64 -12.65 11.80
CA PHE A 127 -5.56 -14.04 11.36
C PHE A 127 -4.63 -14.22 10.16
N LEU A 128 -4.77 -13.38 9.12
CA LEU A 128 -3.92 -13.44 7.93
C LEU A 128 -2.45 -13.22 8.27
N ILE A 129 -2.14 -12.26 9.15
CA ILE A 129 -0.77 -12.00 9.59
C ILE A 129 -0.20 -13.19 10.37
N VAL A 130 -0.98 -13.78 11.29
CA VAL A 130 -0.54 -14.92 12.10
C VAL A 130 -0.27 -16.14 11.22
N ILE A 131 -1.14 -16.45 10.26
CA ILE A 131 -0.92 -17.56 9.32
C ILE A 131 0.30 -17.30 8.45
N GLY A 132 0.45 -16.11 7.86
CA GLY A 132 1.64 -15.75 7.07
C GLY A 132 2.93 -15.80 7.89
N SER A 133 2.86 -15.46 9.18
CA SER A 133 3.97 -15.55 10.12
C SER A 133 4.37 -16.99 10.47
N ILE A 134 3.40 -17.88 10.63
CA ILE A 134 3.67 -19.31 10.86
C ILE A 134 4.33 -19.91 9.62
N ILE A 135 3.83 -19.56 8.41
CA ILE A 135 4.45 -19.98 7.15
C ILE A 135 5.89 -19.47 7.04
N ASP A 136 6.13 -18.21 7.37
CA ASP A 136 7.48 -17.63 7.35
C ASP A 136 8.44 -18.35 8.31
N VAL A 137 8.00 -18.68 9.53
CA VAL A 137 8.81 -19.47 10.47
C VAL A 137 9.08 -20.88 9.93
N ILE A 138 8.07 -21.57 9.39
CA ILE A 138 8.24 -22.91 8.82
C ILE A 138 9.21 -22.87 7.64
N LEU A 139 9.09 -21.88 6.75
CA LEU A 139 9.98 -21.72 5.60
C LEU A 139 11.41 -21.38 6.02
N SER A 140 11.62 -20.61 7.09
CA SER A 140 12.97 -20.34 7.59
C SER A 140 13.65 -21.57 8.20
N GLU A 141 12.88 -22.54 8.70
CA GLU A 141 13.42 -23.81 9.25
C GLU A 141 13.69 -24.85 8.15
N ILE A 142 12.98 -24.77 7.00
CA ILE A 142 13.14 -25.67 5.85
C ILE A 142 14.21 -25.16 4.87
N ASP A 143 14.74 -23.94 5.04
CA ASP A 143 15.69 -23.30 4.12
C ASP A 143 16.98 -24.13 4.00
N ASP A 144 16.95 -25.11 3.09
CA ASP A 144 18.11 -25.86 2.65
C ASP A 144 18.92 -24.93 1.72
N PRO A 145 20.23 -24.74 1.98
CA PRO A 145 21.04 -23.75 1.26
C PRO A 145 21.14 -23.99 -0.26
N ASP A 146 20.73 -25.17 -0.74
CA ASP A 146 20.80 -25.59 -2.14
C ASP A 146 19.54 -25.26 -2.97
N ASP A 147 18.46 -24.73 -2.36
CA ASP A 147 17.22 -24.48 -3.10
C ASP A 147 17.14 -23.05 -3.69
N ASN A 148 16.75 -22.98 -4.96
CA ASN A 148 16.59 -21.73 -5.72
C ASN A 148 15.36 -20.90 -5.28
N SER A 149 14.67 -21.32 -4.21
CA SER A 149 13.44 -20.72 -3.68
C SER A 149 13.67 -19.45 -2.84
N ARG A 150 14.89 -18.89 -2.83
CA ARG A 150 15.28 -17.67 -2.08
C ARG A 150 14.35 -16.46 -2.30
N VAL A 151 13.73 -16.33 -3.47
CA VAL A 151 12.79 -15.23 -3.77
C VAL A 151 11.53 -15.33 -2.91
N SER A 152 10.97 -16.53 -2.75
CA SER A 152 9.74 -16.75 -1.96
C SER A 152 9.97 -16.45 -0.49
N ILE A 153 11.12 -16.85 0.06
CA ILE A 153 11.48 -16.61 1.46
C ILE A 153 11.54 -15.09 1.75
N THR A 154 12.14 -14.32 0.84
CA THR A 154 12.22 -12.86 1.01
C THR A 154 10.85 -12.20 1.02
N PHE A 155 9.90 -12.70 0.22
CA PHE A 155 8.52 -12.20 0.21
C PHE A 155 7.77 -12.50 1.51
N PHE A 156 7.89 -13.72 2.07
CA PHE A 156 7.21 -14.07 3.31
C PHE A 156 7.74 -13.31 4.54
N ARG A 157 9.01 -12.88 4.51
CA ARG A 157 9.57 -12.00 5.55
C ARG A 157 8.80 -10.68 5.69
N LEU A 158 8.08 -10.22 4.65
CA LEU A 158 7.23 -9.03 4.72
C LEU A 158 6.07 -9.19 5.73
N PHE A 159 5.60 -10.41 6.02
CA PHE A 159 4.55 -10.63 7.03
C PHE A 159 5.00 -10.23 8.44
N ARG A 160 6.30 -10.30 8.74
CA ARG A 160 6.85 -9.80 10.02
C ARG A 160 6.60 -8.30 10.14
N VAL A 161 6.84 -7.54 9.07
CA VAL A 161 6.61 -6.07 9.01
C VAL A 161 5.12 -5.73 9.04
N MET A 162 4.27 -6.56 8.42
CA MET A 162 2.81 -6.35 8.43
C MET A 162 2.19 -6.39 9.84
N ARG A 163 2.87 -6.98 10.85
CA ARG A 163 2.46 -6.92 12.26
C ARG A 163 2.37 -5.48 12.78
N LEU A 164 3.18 -4.55 12.25
CA LEU A 164 3.15 -3.13 12.59
C LEU A 164 1.81 -2.48 12.24
N VAL A 165 1.15 -2.98 11.19
CA VAL A 165 -0.17 -2.49 10.76
C VAL A 165 -1.24 -2.78 11.82
N LYS A 166 -1.03 -3.76 12.72
CA LYS A 166 -1.91 -3.98 13.88
C LYS A 166 -1.97 -2.76 14.81
N LEU A 167 -0.94 -1.91 14.85
CA LEU A 167 -0.98 -0.66 15.62
C LEU A 167 -2.08 0.29 15.12
N LEU A 168 -2.43 0.23 13.83
CA LEU A 168 -3.51 1.03 13.25
C LEU A 168 -4.89 0.62 13.78
N SER A 169 -5.07 -0.61 14.27
CA SER A 169 -6.35 -1.03 14.85
C SER A 169 -6.64 -0.33 16.19
N ARG A 170 -5.58 0.06 16.91
CA ARG A 170 -5.64 0.74 18.21
C ARG A 170 -5.72 2.26 18.08
N GLY A 171 -5.10 2.83 17.05
CA GLY A 171 -5.14 4.27 16.78
C GLY A 171 -6.48 4.71 16.20
N GLU A 172 -7.51 4.90 17.04
CA GLU A 172 -8.86 5.29 16.60
C GLU A 172 -8.87 6.53 15.69
N GLY A 173 -8.06 7.54 16.01
CA GLY A 173 -7.90 8.74 15.19
C GLY A 173 -7.33 8.46 13.81
N VAL A 174 -6.24 7.66 13.75
CA VAL A 174 -5.60 7.26 12.47
C VAL A 174 -6.54 6.38 11.65
N ARG A 175 -7.24 5.43 12.29
CA ARG A 175 -8.23 4.57 11.65
C ARG A 175 -9.35 5.39 11.01
N THR A 176 -9.88 6.38 11.75
CA THR A 176 -10.96 7.24 11.26
C THR A 176 -10.50 8.11 10.09
N LEU A 177 -9.27 8.64 10.17
CA LEU A 177 -8.66 9.39 9.08
C LEU A 177 -8.51 8.52 7.82
N LEU A 178 -7.86 7.35 7.93
CA LEU A 178 -7.69 6.43 6.81
C LEU A 178 -9.01 5.99 6.20
N TRP A 179 -10.00 5.66 7.04
CA TRP A 179 -11.35 5.31 6.57
C TRP A 179 -12.00 6.44 5.79
N THR A 180 -11.86 7.68 6.26
CA THR A 180 -12.40 8.87 5.58
C THR A 180 -11.74 9.03 4.20
N PHE A 181 -10.41 8.91 4.10
CA PHE A 181 -9.70 8.97 2.82
C PHE A 181 -10.12 7.85 1.86
N ILE A 182 -10.20 6.60 2.33
CA ILE A 182 -10.64 5.46 1.51
C ILE A 182 -12.06 5.69 0.99
N LYS A 183 -12.96 6.22 1.82
CA LYS A 183 -14.32 6.58 1.42
C LYS A 183 -14.35 7.69 0.38
N SER A 184 -13.49 8.69 0.49
CA SER A 184 -13.34 9.75 -0.52
C SER A 184 -12.90 9.19 -1.88
N PHE A 185 -11.93 8.27 -1.92
CA PHE A 185 -11.52 7.62 -3.17
C PHE A 185 -12.65 6.78 -3.79
N GLN A 186 -13.42 6.05 -2.98
CA GLN A 186 -14.60 5.30 -3.46
C GLN A 186 -15.70 6.20 -4.05
N ALA A 187 -15.75 7.47 -3.64
CA ALA A 187 -16.73 8.43 -4.14
C ALA A 187 -16.33 9.06 -5.50
N LEU A 188 -15.05 8.98 -5.90
CA LEU A 188 -14.52 9.65 -7.10
C LEU A 188 -13.84 8.71 -8.11
N PRO A 189 -14.41 7.53 -8.45
CA PRO A 189 -13.77 6.59 -9.37
C PRO A 189 -13.59 7.16 -10.78
N TYR A 190 -14.50 8.02 -11.24
CA TYR A 190 -14.42 8.63 -12.57
C TYR A 190 -13.25 9.61 -12.73
N VAL A 191 -12.90 10.34 -11.67
CA VAL A 191 -11.74 11.23 -11.69
C VAL A 191 -10.45 10.41 -11.80
N ALA A 192 -10.34 9.32 -11.05
CA ALA A 192 -9.22 8.39 -11.17
C ALA A 192 -9.15 7.75 -12.57
N LEU A 193 -10.29 7.39 -13.15
CA LEU A 193 -10.36 6.84 -14.51
C LEU A 193 -9.85 7.84 -15.57
N LEU A 194 -10.18 9.12 -15.44
CA LEU A 194 -9.66 10.17 -16.34
C LEU A 194 -8.13 10.26 -16.28
N ILE A 195 -7.54 10.18 -15.09
CA ILE A 195 -6.09 10.17 -14.90
C ILE A 195 -5.49 8.93 -15.59
N VAL A 196 -6.05 7.74 -15.35
CA VAL A 196 -5.58 6.49 -16.00
C VAL A 196 -5.67 6.58 -17.53
N MET A 197 -6.76 7.16 -18.06
CA MET A 197 -6.93 7.36 -19.49
C MET A 197 -5.88 8.31 -20.07
N LEU A 198 -5.52 9.37 -19.33
CA LEU A 198 -4.43 10.27 -19.71
C LEU A 198 -3.11 9.51 -19.80
N PHE A 199 -2.73 8.75 -18.77
CA PHE A 199 -1.51 7.92 -18.80
C PHE A 199 -1.53 6.93 -19.98
N PHE A 200 -2.67 6.30 -20.26
CA PHE A 200 -2.81 5.37 -21.38
C PHE A 200 -2.58 6.05 -22.74
N ILE A 201 -3.26 7.18 -23.00
CA ILE A 201 -3.15 7.91 -24.27
C ILE A 201 -1.72 8.39 -24.48
N TYR A 202 -1.14 9.06 -23.48
CA TYR A 202 0.23 9.56 -23.58
C TYR A 202 1.26 8.43 -23.68
N ALA A 203 1.06 7.28 -23.02
CA ALA A 203 1.97 6.14 -23.16
C ALA A 203 1.96 5.60 -24.59
N VAL A 204 0.78 5.41 -25.20
CA VAL A 204 0.67 4.92 -26.58
C VAL A 204 1.27 5.91 -27.58
N ILE A 205 0.99 7.20 -27.43
CA ILE A 205 1.61 8.25 -28.28
C ILE A 205 3.12 8.26 -28.08
N GLY A 206 3.60 8.21 -26.84
CA GLY A 206 5.03 8.21 -26.52
C GLY A 206 5.77 7.00 -27.08
N MET A 207 5.16 5.81 -27.03
CA MET A 207 5.71 4.61 -27.66
C MET A 207 5.85 4.75 -29.18
N GLN A 208 4.84 5.32 -29.86
CA GLN A 208 4.89 5.51 -31.31
C GLN A 208 5.92 6.57 -31.73
N MET A 209 6.09 7.63 -30.93
CA MET A 209 6.97 8.76 -31.27
C MET A 209 8.42 8.56 -30.80
N PHE A 210 8.63 7.94 -29.64
CA PHE A 210 9.93 7.87 -28.96
C PHE A 210 10.44 6.44 -28.72
N GLY A 211 9.66 5.41 -29.09
CA GLY A 211 10.02 4.02 -28.85
C GLY A 211 11.26 3.51 -29.60
N LYS A 212 11.72 4.23 -30.63
CA LYS A 212 12.92 3.87 -31.43
C LYS A 212 14.22 4.50 -30.93
N ILE A 213 14.19 5.32 -29.86
CA ILE A 213 15.41 5.93 -29.32
C ILE A 213 16.25 4.85 -28.63
N ALA A 214 17.53 4.77 -28.98
CA ALA A 214 18.46 3.80 -28.41
C ALA A 214 18.64 4.03 -26.91
N MET A 215 18.65 2.95 -26.14
CA MET A 215 18.95 2.97 -24.71
C MET A 215 20.45 3.10 -24.49
N VAL A 216 20.93 4.29 -24.13
CA VAL A 216 22.36 4.55 -23.90
C VAL A 216 22.59 4.88 -22.43
N ASP A 217 23.45 4.10 -21.76
CA ASP A 217 23.79 4.36 -20.37
C ASP A 217 24.49 5.74 -20.25
N GLY A 218 23.99 6.60 -19.36
CA GLY A 218 24.45 7.98 -19.16
C GLY A 218 23.51 9.05 -19.76
N THR A 219 22.57 8.68 -20.62
CA THR A 219 21.46 9.56 -21.03
C THR A 219 20.22 9.29 -20.17
N GLN A 220 19.21 10.16 -20.28
CA GLN A 220 17.93 9.96 -19.61
C GLN A 220 17.10 8.84 -20.25
N ILE A 221 17.39 8.45 -21.50
CA ILE A 221 16.75 7.30 -22.16
C ILE A 221 17.65 6.07 -22.06
N ASN A 222 17.31 5.18 -21.13
CA ASN A 222 18.10 4.00 -20.80
C ASN A 222 17.21 2.82 -20.42
N ARG A 223 17.82 1.72 -19.98
CA ARG A 223 17.12 0.47 -19.62
C ARG A 223 16.01 0.65 -18.56
N ASN A 224 16.11 1.67 -17.70
CA ASN A 224 15.15 1.94 -16.62
C ASN A 224 14.16 3.06 -16.96
N ASN A 225 14.39 3.81 -18.04
CA ASN A 225 13.58 4.97 -18.41
C ASN A 225 13.50 5.06 -19.94
N ASN A 226 12.45 4.49 -20.54
CA ASN A 226 12.26 4.44 -21.99
C ASN A 226 10.80 4.29 -22.40
N PHE A 227 10.55 4.39 -23.70
CA PHE A 227 9.25 4.22 -24.35
C PHE A 227 9.14 2.93 -25.18
N GLN A 228 10.00 1.94 -24.96
CA GLN A 228 10.01 0.72 -25.80
C GLN A 228 8.86 -0.24 -25.44
N THR A 229 8.44 -0.26 -24.17
CA THR A 229 7.33 -1.09 -23.70
C THR A 229 6.29 -0.27 -22.96
N PHE A 230 5.03 -0.72 -22.99
CA PHE A 230 3.92 0.01 -22.37
C PHE A 230 4.10 0.24 -20.86
N PRO A 231 4.51 -0.74 -20.03
CA PRO A 231 4.72 -0.51 -18.60
C PRO A 231 5.85 0.50 -18.31
N GLN A 232 6.93 0.48 -19.10
CA GLN A 232 8.03 1.43 -18.96
C GLN A 232 7.61 2.85 -19.36
N ALA A 233 6.83 2.99 -20.44
CA ALA A 233 6.28 4.27 -20.85
C ALA A 233 5.38 4.88 -19.75
N VAL A 234 4.53 4.07 -19.12
CA VAL A 234 3.70 4.51 -17.98
C VAL A 234 4.56 4.92 -16.78
N LEU A 235 5.62 4.16 -16.46
CA LEU A 235 6.54 4.49 -15.37
C LEU A 235 7.28 5.81 -15.63
N LEU A 236 7.75 6.03 -16.86
CA LEU A 236 8.39 7.27 -17.28
C LEU A 236 7.41 8.45 -17.19
N LEU A 237 6.17 8.29 -17.65
CA LEU A 237 5.14 9.31 -17.48
C LEU A 237 4.85 9.60 -16.01
N PHE A 238 4.88 8.58 -15.16
CA PHE A 238 4.69 8.75 -13.72
C PHE A 238 5.84 9.55 -13.11
N ARG A 239 7.09 9.29 -13.53
CA ARG A 239 8.27 10.11 -13.20
C ARG A 239 8.12 11.56 -13.66
N CYS A 240 7.54 11.81 -14.83
CA CYS A 240 7.23 13.17 -15.27
C CYS A 240 6.15 13.82 -14.39
N ALA A 241 5.11 13.08 -13.99
CA ALA A 241 4.03 13.58 -13.15
C ALA A 241 4.49 13.94 -11.72
N THR A 242 5.54 13.27 -11.19
CA THR A 242 6.20 13.64 -9.94
C THR A 242 7.14 14.85 -10.08
N GLY A 243 7.38 15.31 -11.31
CA GLY A 243 8.27 16.44 -11.62
C GLY A 243 9.76 16.08 -11.61
N GLU A 244 10.10 14.79 -11.64
CA GLU A 244 11.49 14.34 -11.48
C GLU A 244 12.27 14.44 -12.80
N ALA A 245 13.01 15.55 -12.97
CA ALA A 245 13.92 15.80 -14.09
C ALA A 245 13.29 15.62 -15.49
N TRP A 246 11.99 15.90 -15.61
CA TRP A 246 11.22 15.75 -16.85
C TRP A 246 11.80 16.59 -18.01
N GLN A 247 12.42 17.74 -17.71
CA GLN A 247 13.06 18.58 -18.71
C GLN A 247 14.27 17.91 -19.37
N GLU A 248 15.00 17.03 -18.67
CA GLU A 248 16.12 16.31 -19.24
C GLU A 248 15.63 15.15 -20.12
N ILE A 249 14.53 14.50 -19.71
CA ILE A 249 13.83 13.49 -20.53
C ILE A 249 13.34 14.12 -21.83
N LEU A 250 12.74 15.31 -21.76
CA LEU A 250 12.33 16.10 -22.93
C LEU A 250 13.49 16.32 -23.90
N LEU A 251 14.65 16.77 -23.40
CA LEU A 251 15.84 17.00 -24.23
C LEU A 251 16.34 15.71 -24.88
N ASP A 252 16.21 14.56 -24.20
CA ASP A 252 16.57 13.26 -24.75
C ASP A 252 15.52 12.62 -25.68
N CYS A 253 14.34 13.23 -25.80
CA CYS A 253 13.34 12.90 -26.80
C CYS A 253 13.34 13.84 -28.02
N SER A 254 14.14 14.92 -27.99
CA SER A 254 14.30 15.85 -29.12
C SER A 254 15.00 15.19 -30.32
N TYR A 255 14.90 15.79 -31.51
CA TYR A 255 15.51 15.25 -32.74
C TYR A 255 17.05 15.17 -32.65
N GLY A 256 17.64 14.19 -33.32
CA GLY A 256 19.11 14.02 -33.38
C GLY A 256 19.64 12.93 -32.44
N LYS A 257 18.77 12.02 -31.99
CA LYS A 257 19.13 10.93 -31.07
C LYS A 257 19.45 9.68 -31.85
N ARG A 258 20.33 8.86 -31.27
CA ARG A 258 20.71 7.57 -31.85
C ARG A 258 19.49 6.65 -31.88
N CYS A 259 19.19 6.08 -33.04
CA CYS A 259 18.17 5.04 -33.20
C CYS A 259 18.65 3.71 -32.63
N ASP A 260 17.73 2.94 -32.06
CA ASP A 260 17.99 1.57 -31.64
C ASP A 260 18.47 0.74 -32.86
N PRO A 261 19.56 -0.04 -32.76
CA PRO A 261 20.04 -0.89 -33.85
C PRO A 261 19.00 -1.87 -34.41
N GLU A 262 17.97 -2.23 -33.64
CA GLU A 262 16.88 -3.10 -34.10
C GLU A 262 15.79 -2.35 -34.88
N SER A 263 15.87 -1.02 -34.97
CA SER A 263 14.92 -0.19 -35.71
C SER A 263 15.24 -0.14 -37.21
N ASP A 264 14.19 -0.02 -38.04
CA ASP A 264 14.37 0.24 -39.46
C ASP A 264 14.86 1.69 -39.70
N TYR A 265 16.10 1.85 -40.17
CA TYR A 265 16.68 3.10 -40.68
C TYR A 265 17.66 2.80 -41.84
N ALA A 266 17.86 3.76 -42.75
CA ALA A 266 18.81 3.59 -43.86
C ALA A 266 20.27 3.72 -43.39
N GLU A 267 21.22 3.10 -44.09
CA GLU A 267 22.65 3.27 -43.79
C GLU A 267 23.03 4.77 -43.80
N GLY A 268 23.61 5.25 -42.69
CA GLY A 268 23.95 6.67 -42.49
C GLY A 268 22.89 7.50 -41.75
N GLU A 269 21.69 6.95 -41.48
CA GLU A 269 20.60 7.65 -40.79
C GLU A 269 20.47 7.31 -39.29
N GLU A 270 21.58 6.91 -38.65
CA GLU A 270 21.59 6.45 -37.25
C GLU A 270 21.13 7.52 -36.22
N TYR A 271 21.22 8.81 -36.55
CA TYR A 271 20.88 9.92 -35.65
C TYR A 271 19.58 10.64 -36.04
N THR A 272 18.65 9.93 -36.68
CA THR A 272 17.37 10.49 -37.13
C THR A 272 16.22 10.29 -36.14
N CYS A 273 16.47 9.65 -34.99
CA CYS A 273 15.45 9.40 -33.98
C CYS A 273 15.21 10.61 -33.07
N GLY A 274 14.03 10.62 -32.45
CA GLY A 274 13.52 11.77 -31.68
C GLY A 274 12.76 12.76 -32.56
N THR A 275 12.04 13.69 -31.92
CA THR A 275 11.20 14.65 -32.65
C THR A 275 11.05 15.97 -31.90
N GLY A 276 10.96 17.09 -32.65
CA GLY A 276 10.60 18.39 -32.08
C GLY A 276 9.19 18.41 -31.46
N PHE A 277 8.35 17.40 -31.74
CA PHE A 277 7.05 17.24 -31.09
C PHE A 277 7.18 16.98 -29.57
N ALA A 278 8.35 16.56 -29.09
CA ALA A 278 8.59 16.33 -27.67
C ALA A 278 8.26 17.55 -26.78
N TYR A 279 8.42 18.78 -27.29
CA TYR A 279 8.08 19.99 -26.53
C TYR A 279 6.58 20.19 -26.31
N PHE A 280 5.73 19.61 -27.16
CA PHE A 280 4.27 19.68 -27.04
C PHE A 280 3.68 18.48 -26.30
N TYR A 281 4.36 17.33 -26.42
CA TYR A 281 4.05 16.10 -25.69
C TYR A 281 4.30 16.30 -24.18
#